data_AF-A0A093Z8Z0-F1
#
_entry.id   AF-A0A093Z8Z0-F1
#
_cell.length_a   1.000
_cell.length_b   1.000
_cell.length_c   1.000
_cell.angle_alpha   90.00
_cell.angle_beta   90.00
_cell.angle_gamma   90.00
#
_symmetry.space_group_name_H-M   'P 1'
#
loop_
_entity.id
_entity.type
_entity.pdbx_description
1 polymer ?
#
loop_
_entity_poly.entity_id
_entity_poly.type
_entity_poly.pdbx_seq_one_letter_code
_entity_poly.pdbx_strand_id
1 'polypeptide(L)'
;MIFSQGVMFSDGNPSLELSGRSVQACNEINCPISSKSQPLKASIPFCSTHNLLHLRSAKDKLIISQIITAANYEYGFYHIFHLDGTYQLEVKLTGILNTYPLHPSEKAAPYGTEVARRVTAHNHQHIFSLRIDSEIDGPNNTVVQCDAVAADDPVGSSGNYYGNAFYSKKSPLRTSKQGAAEYCHETNRTWDIVNSNVVHLAAKEPVSYKIVSRESPPLLAKPGSIVWKRAGFARKTLWVTPYRDYELFPAGNYIRGDPDMPVMRR
;
A
#
# COMPACT_ATOMS: atom_id res chain seq x y z
N MET A 1 0.56 3.73 -2.35
CA MET A 1 0.12 5.13 -2.36
C MET A 1 1.20 6.08 -3.01
N ILE A 2 1.12 6.73 -4.22
CA ILE A 2 2.13 7.63 -4.81
C ILE A 2 2.09 8.89 -3.99
N PHE A 3 3.03 8.91 -3.08
CA PHE A 3 4.11 9.83 -3.23
C PHE A 3 5.36 9.05 -3.64
N SER A 4 6.11 9.64 -4.56
CA SER A 4 7.55 9.47 -4.66
C SER A 4 8.16 10.71 -4.01
N GLN A 5 8.61 10.55 -2.78
CA GLN A 5 9.75 11.28 -2.24
C GLN A 5 10.50 10.26 -1.39
N GLY A 6 11.78 10.04 -1.72
CA GLY A 6 12.65 9.27 -0.85
C GLY A 6 12.80 10.02 0.45
N VAL A 7 12.51 9.36 1.58
CA VAL A 7 13.09 9.78 2.85
C VAL A 7 14.53 9.26 2.83
N MET A 8 15.43 10.07 2.27
CA MET A 8 16.84 9.95 2.60
C MET A 8 16.98 10.43 4.06
N PHE A 9 17.46 9.57 4.95
CA PHE A 9 18.22 10.06 6.08
C PHE A 9 19.58 10.49 5.50
N SER A 10 19.66 11.71 4.97
CA SER A 10 20.95 12.32 4.67
C SER A 10 21.43 13.03 5.93
N ASP A 11 22.59 12.61 6.43
CA ASP A 11 23.47 13.50 7.19
C ASP A 11 23.89 14.62 6.23
N GLY A 12 23.07 15.67 6.15
CA GLY A 12 23.28 16.75 5.20
C GLY A 12 21.98 17.41 4.75
N ASN A 13 21.84 18.67 5.13
CA ASN A 13 20.80 19.62 4.77
C ASN A 13 20.62 19.73 3.23
N PRO A 14 19.47 19.35 2.62
CA PRO A 14 19.21 19.60 1.22
C PRO A 14 18.21 20.77 1.07
N SER A 15 18.75 21.96 0.80
CA SER A 15 17.98 23.13 0.36
C SER A 15 17.58 22.97 -1.12
N LEU A 16 16.28 22.92 -1.42
CA LEU A 16 15.78 23.06 -2.79
C LEU A 16 15.45 24.53 -3.08
N GLU A 17 16.27 25.17 -3.91
CA GLU A 17 16.15 26.58 -4.27
C GLU A 17 15.17 26.80 -5.43
N LEU A 18 14.06 27.48 -5.17
CA LEU A 18 13.30 28.22 -6.18
C LEU A 18 13.23 29.67 -5.68
N SER A 19 14.00 30.56 -6.34
CA SER A 19 14.44 31.91 -5.90
C SER A 19 15.63 31.98 -4.92
N GLY A 20 16.25 30.86 -4.55
CA GLY A 20 17.39 30.86 -3.61
C GLY A 20 17.01 31.20 -2.17
N ARG A 21 15.71 31.24 -1.85
CA ARG A 21 15.21 31.49 -0.48
C ARG A 21 14.71 30.19 0.12
N SER A 22 15.28 29.82 1.27
CA SER A 22 14.79 28.72 2.09
C SER A 22 13.38 29.05 2.59
N VAL A 23 12.42 28.19 2.30
CA VAL A 23 11.09 28.21 2.90
C VAL A 23 11.03 27.08 3.92
N GLN A 24 10.69 27.40 5.16
CA GLN A 24 10.52 26.42 6.21
C GLN A 24 9.04 26.29 6.53
N ALA A 25 8.55 25.06 6.50
CA ALA A 25 7.26 24.70 7.07
C ALA A 25 7.50 24.04 8.44
N CYS A 26 6.90 24.61 9.47
CA CYS A 26 7.06 24.11 10.83
C CYS A 26 6.13 22.93 11.09
N ASN A 27 6.63 21.90 11.79
CA ASN A 27 5.85 20.72 12.24
C ASN A 27 5.20 19.89 11.12
N GLU A 28 5.84 19.78 9.94
CA GLU A 28 5.32 18.95 8.83
C GLU A 28 5.25 17.45 9.15
N ILE A 29 6.13 16.97 10.01
CA ILE A 29 6.19 15.57 10.44
C ILE A 29 5.93 15.51 11.94
N ASN A 30 4.96 14.70 12.33
CA ASN A 30 4.67 14.42 13.73
C ASN A 30 4.99 12.96 14.06
N CYS A 31 5.71 12.73 15.16
CA CYS A 31 6.21 11.42 15.56
C CYS A 31 5.73 11.02 16.98
N PRO A 32 4.42 10.87 17.21
CA PRO A 32 3.91 10.50 18.52
C PRO A 32 4.06 9.00 18.80
N ILE A 33 4.26 8.66 20.07
CA ILE A 33 4.07 7.30 20.59
C ILE A 33 2.61 7.22 21.06
N SER A 34 1.82 6.33 20.44
CA SER A 34 0.36 6.26 20.63
C SER A 34 -0.04 5.11 21.55
N SER A 35 -0.98 5.36 22.47
CA SER A 35 -1.48 4.41 23.45
C SER A 35 -2.89 3.92 23.06
N LYS A 36 -2.98 2.81 22.32
CA LYS A 36 -4.22 2.03 22.20
C LYS A 36 -3.94 0.59 22.60
N SER A 37 -4.57 0.15 23.69
CA SER A 37 -4.45 -1.21 24.21
C SER A 37 -5.23 -2.20 23.33
N GLN A 38 -4.53 -2.99 22.53
CA GLN A 38 -4.97 -4.32 22.15
C GLN A 38 -3.80 -5.28 22.42
N PRO A 39 -4.01 -6.38 23.16
CA PRO A 39 -2.92 -7.30 23.47
C PRO A 39 -2.36 -7.94 22.20
N LEU A 40 -1.04 -7.94 22.05
CA LEU A 40 -0.30 -8.43 20.88
C LEU A 40 -0.36 -9.96 20.69
N LYS A 41 -1.06 -10.71 21.53
CA LYS A 41 -1.41 -12.13 21.38
C LYS A 41 -2.53 -12.44 22.38
N ALA A 42 -3.66 -12.95 21.91
CA ALA A 42 -4.74 -13.42 22.76
C ALA A 42 -5.06 -14.87 22.41
N SER A 43 -4.42 -15.81 23.10
CA SER A 43 -4.97 -17.17 23.27
C SER A 43 -5.88 -17.12 24.51
N ILE A 44 -7.18 -16.96 24.29
CA ILE A 44 -8.18 -16.94 25.36
C ILE A 44 -8.88 -18.31 25.37
N PRO A 45 -8.74 -19.14 26.43
CA PRO A 45 -9.77 -20.12 26.73
C PRO A 45 -10.94 -19.39 27.41
N PHE A 46 -12.14 -19.79 27.01
CA PHE A 46 -13.43 -19.24 27.43
C PHE A 46 -13.62 -19.27 28.96
N CYS A 47 -13.92 -18.13 29.60
CA CYS A 47 -14.77 -18.04 30.81
C CYS A 47 -15.20 -16.59 31.09
N SER A 48 -16.36 -16.43 31.73
CA SER A 48 -17.26 -15.27 31.71
C SER A 48 -17.06 -14.22 32.83
N THR A 49 -17.79 -13.10 32.63
CA THR A 49 -18.40 -12.14 33.59
C THR A 49 -17.68 -10.83 34.02
N HIS A 50 -18.39 -9.73 33.69
CA HIS A 50 -18.65 -8.44 34.36
C HIS A 50 -17.53 -7.45 34.82
N ASN A 51 -17.57 -6.27 34.15
CA ASN A 51 -17.28 -4.87 34.53
C ASN A 51 -16.25 -4.55 35.64
N LEU A 52 -15.17 -3.82 35.28
CA LEU A 52 -14.84 -2.51 35.88
C LEU A 52 -13.78 -1.74 35.06
N LEU A 53 -13.93 -0.42 35.08
CA LEU A 53 -13.07 0.59 34.49
C LEU A 53 -11.74 0.73 35.26
N HIS A 54 -10.61 0.59 34.57
CA HIS A 54 -9.32 1.23 34.89
C HIS A 54 -8.36 1.01 33.73
N LEU A 55 -7.83 2.07 33.11
CA LEU A 55 -6.66 1.96 32.24
C LEU A 55 -5.60 3.00 32.61
N ARG A 56 -4.49 2.46 33.09
CA ARG A 56 -3.15 3.05 33.17
C ARG A 56 -2.40 2.74 31.85
N SER A 57 -1.41 3.57 31.53
CA SER A 57 -0.43 3.56 30.42
C SER A 57 -0.03 2.22 29.75
N ALA A 58 0.17 2.22 28.41
CA ALA A 58 0.94 1.21 27.64
C ALA A 58 1.65 1.83 26.39
N LYS A 59 2.88 1.40 26.08
CA LYS A 59 3.87 1.99 25.15
C LYS A 59 4.11 1.06 23.92
N ASP A 60 3.24 1.03 22.90
CA ASP A 60 3.25 -0.15 22.00
C ASP A 60 3.42 0.10 20.48
N LYS A 61 3.42 1.35 19.98
CA LYS A 61 3.64 1.64 18.54
C LYS A 61 4.35 2.97 18.33
N LEU A 62 5.27 3.00 17.37
CA LEU A 62 5.83 4.24 16.82
C LEU A 62 5.01 4.65 15.60
N ILE A 63 4.51 5.88 15.58
CA ILE A 63 3.76 6.42 14.44
C ILE A 63 4.50 7.64 13.92
N ILE A 64 4.92 7.59 12.66
CA ILE A 64 5.41 8.76 11.92
C ILE A 64 4.28 9.19 11.01
N SER A 65 3.81 10.43 11.19
CA SER A 65 2.62 10.93 10.51
C SER A 65 2.84 12.25 9.80
N GLN A 66 2.14 12.42 8.69
CA GLN A 66 2.08 13.64 7.90
C GLN A 66 0.66 13.83 7.39
N ILE A 67 0.17 15.07 7.37
CA ILE A 67 -1.09 15.43 6.74
C ILE A 67 -0.79 16.38 5.57
N ILE A 68 -1.27 16.03 4.39
CA ILE A 68 -1.10 16.83 3.18
C ILE A 68 -2.46 17.32 2.72
N THR A 69 -2.63 18.64 2.63
CA THR A 69 -3.82 19.26 2.02
C THR A 69 -3.58 19.48 0.53
N ALA A 70 -4.33 18.78 -0.32
CA ALA A 70 -4.34 18.97 -1.76
C ALA A 70 -5.62 19.70 -2.18
N ALA A 71 -5.58 21.03 -2.13
CA ALA A 71 -6.73 21.90 -2.36
C ALA A 71 -7.93 21.53 -1.47
N ASN A 72 -8.88 20.75 -1.96
CA ASN A 72 -10.11 20.39 -1.27
C ASN A 72 -9.98 19.13 -0.38
N TYR A 73 -8.95 18.31 -0.56
CA TYR A 73 -8.76 17.07 0.20
C TYR A 73 -7.63 17.18 1.22
N GLU A 74 -7.76 16.46 2.33
CA GLU A 74 -6.66 16.14 3.23
C GLU A 74 -6.37 14.64 3.24
N TYR A 75 -5.08 14.32 3.12
CA TYR A 75 -4.55 12.96 3.20
C TYR A 75 -3.67 12.84 4.43
N GLY A 76 -4.09 12.06 5.41
CA GLY A 76 -3.28 11.70 6.57
C GLY A 76 -2.53 10.41 6.32
N PHE A 77 -1.21 10.47 6.21
CA PHE A 77 -0.31 9.33 6.09
C PHE A 77 0.23 8.95 7.45
N TYR A 78 0.09 7.68 7.83
CA TYR A 78 0.55 7.15 9.12
C TYR A 78 1.41 5.91 8.87
N HIS A 79 2.72 6.07 9.04
CA HIS A 79 3.69 4.98 9.06
C HIS A 79 3.77 4.42 10.48
N ILE A 80 3.21 3.24 10.68
CA ILE A 80 3.03 2.61 11.99
C ILE A 80 3.98 1.43 12.11
N PHE A 81 4.86 1.49 13.10
CA PHE A 81 5.77 0.41 13.45
C PHE A 81 5.27 -0.24 14.75
N HIS A 82 5.04 -1.54 14.69
CA HIS A 82 4.57 -2.35 15.81
C HIS A 82 5.76 -3.14 16.41
N LEU A 83 5.65 -3.51 17.69
CA LEU A 83 6.73 -4.22 18.39
C LEU A 83 6.98 -5.66 17.90
N ASP A 84 6.06 -6.23 17.12
CA ASP A 84 6.24 -7.54 16.48
C ASP A 84 7.04 -7.45 15.17
N GLY A 85 7.54 -6.26 14.81
CA GLY A 85 8.28 -5.99 13.58
C GLY A 85 7.40 -5.62 12.39
N THR A 86 6.08 -5.55 12.56
CA THR A 86 5.16 -5.13 11.48
C THR A 86 5.31 -3.65 11.17
N TYR A 87 5.45 -3.33 9.89
CA TYR A 87 5.30 -2.01 9.31
C TYR A 87 3.95 -1.95 8.60
N GLN A 88 3.15 -0.94 8.96
CA GLN A 88 1.85 -0.68 8.38
C GLN A 88 1.78 0.76 7.89
N LEU A 89 1.38 0.94 6.63
CA LEU A 89 0.97 2.24 6.12
C LEU A 89 -0.55 2.34 6.18
N GLU A 90 -1.05 3.25 6.99
CA GLU A 90 -2.47 3.62 7.02
C GLU A 90 -2.63 5.01 6.41
N VAL A 91 -3.61 5.16 5.52
CA VAL A 91 -3.91 6.47 4.95
C VAL A 91 -5.38 6.79 5.09
N LYS A 92 -5.64 7.98 5.63
CA LYS A 92 -6.97 8.50 5.87
C LYS A 92 -7.26 9.62 4.89
N LEU A 93 -8.42 9.51 4.25
CA LEU A 93 -8.93 10.51 3.34
C LEU A 93 -10.01 11.29 4.09
N THR A 94 -9.84 12.61 4.15
CA THR A 94 -10.83 13.53 4.72
C THR A 94 -10.86 14.82 3.90
N GLY A 95 -11.58 15.83 4.39
CA GLY A 95 -11.76 17.10 3.73
C GLY A 95 -13.10 17.24 3.03
N ILE A 96 -13.07 17.92 1.88
CA ILE A 96 -14.25 18.33 1.14
C ILE A 96 -14.23 17.64 -0.22
N LEU A 97 -15.37 17.08 -0.63
CA LEU A 97 -15.52 16.48 -1.95
C LEU A 97 -15.17 17.49 -3.06
N ASN A 98 -14.52 17.03 -4.11
CA ASN A 98 -14.47 17.82 -5.34
C ASN A 98 -15.89 17.94 -5.90
N THR A 99 -16.35 19.18 -6.10
CA THR A 99 -17.72 19.47 -6.54
C THR A 99 -17.73 20.30 -7.81
N TYR A 100 -18.82 20.15 -8.56
CA TYR A 100 -19.12 20.91 -9.75
C TYR A 100 -20.58 21.38 -9.73
N PRO A 101 -20.92 22.53 -10.33
CA PRO A 101 -22.30 22.95 -10.49
C PRO A 101 -23.11 21.93 -11.28
N LEU A 102 -24.33 21.63 -10.81
CA LEU A 102 -25.27 20.76 -11.51
C LEU A 102 -26.44 21.61 -12.03
N HIS A 103 -26.62 21.65 -13.35
CA HIS A 103 -27.70 22.42 -13.95
C HIS A 103 -29.06 21.79 -13.60
N PRO A 104 -30.14 22.56 -13.40
CA PRO A 104 -31.45 22.02 -12.99
C PRO A 104 -32.07 21.00 -13.96
N SER A 105 -31.64 20.98 -15.22
CA SER A 105 -32.10 20.00 -16.22
C SER A 105 -31.23 18.73 -16.26
N GLU A 106 -30.13 18.69 -15.53
CA GLU A 106 -29.19 17.57 -15.51
C GLU A 106 -29.44 16.65 -14.33
N LYS A 107 -28.92 15.41 -14.44
CA LYS A 107 -28.86 14.45 -13.34
C LYS A 107 -27.40 14.08 -13.10
N ALA A 108 -27.00 13.98 -11.84
CA ALA A 108 -25.63 13.64 -11.48
C ALA A 108 -25.23 12.19 -11.86
N ALA A 109 -26.18 11.24 -11.74
CA ALA A 109 -25.97 9.86 -12.11
C ALA A 109 -25.79 9.71 -13.64
N PRO A 110 -24.95 8.75 -14.11
CA PRO A 110 -24.27 7.69 -13.36
C PRO A 110 -22.82 8.04 -12.92
N TYR A 111 -22.33 9.23 -13.26
CA TYR A 111 -20.91 9.60 -13.08
C TYR A 111 -20.64 10.44 -11.83
N GLY A 112 -21.68 10.74 -11.06
CA GLY A 112 -21.58 11.43 -9.79
C GLY A 112 -22.87 11.34 -8.96
N THR A 113 -22.88 12.07 -7.86
CA THR A 113 -24.01 12.15 -6.92
C THR A 113 -24.32 13.62 -6.63
N GLU A 114 -25.60 14.00 -6.65
CA GLU A 114 -26.02 15.33 -6.18
C GLU A 114 -25.98 15.34 -4.64
N VAL A 115 -24.94 15.95 -4.08
CA VAL A 115 -24.67 15.94 -2.63
C VAL A 115 -25.29 17.15 -1.92
N ALA A 116 -25.64 18.18 -2.67
CA ALA A 116 -26.43 19.32 -2.23
C ALA A 116 -27.19 19.89 -3.43
N ARG A 117 -28.21 20.74 -3.19
CA ARG A 117 -29.02 21.33 -4.27
C ARG A 117 -28.14 21.97 -5.34
N ARG A 118 -28.20 21.45 -6.56
CA ARG A 118 -27.43 21.91 -7.73
C ARG A 118 -25.91 21.75 -7.57
N VAL A 119 -25.46 20.79 -6.77
CA VAL A 119 -24.03 20.48 -6.55
C VAL A 119 -23.80 18.98 -6.75
N THR A 120 -23.03 18.63 -7.77
CA THR A 120 -22.63 17.25 -8.04
C THR A 120 -21.20 16.96 -7.57
N ALA A 121 -20.98 15.78 -7.00
CA ALA A 121 -19.66 15.22 -6.73
C ALA A 121 -19.42 14.04 -7.68
N HIS A 122 -18.37 14.11 -8.50
CA HIS A 122 -18.06 13.05 -9.47
C HIS A 122 -17.41 11.83 -8.81
N ASN A 123 -17.70 10.65 -9.36
CA ASN A 123 -17.03 9.41 -8.98
C ASN A 123 -15.54 9.48 -9.35
N HIS A 124 -14.66 9.05 -8.45
CA HIS A 124 -13.22 9.08 -8.66
C HIS A 124 -12.52 7.98 -7.84
N GLN A 125 -11.29 7.63 -8.22
CA GLN A 125 -10.46 6.67 -7.48
C GLN A 125 -9.26 7.39 -6.86
N HIS A 126 -8.96 7.04 -5.61
CA HIS A 126 -7.70 7.39 -4.95
C HIS A 126 -6.78 6.17 -5.05
N ILE A 127 -5.92 6.16 -6.08
CA ILE A 127 -4.96 5.08 -6.29
C ILE A 127 -3.60 5.65 -6.10
N PHE A 128 -2.78 4.92 -5.37
CA PHE A 128 -1.47 5.43 -5.15
C PHE A 128 -0.43 4.24 -5.05
N SER A 129 0.86 4.39 -5.45
CA SER A 129 2.01 3.42 -5.35
C SER A 129 3.02 3.66 -4.22
N LEU A 130 3.20 2.66 -3.34
CA LEU A 130 4.25 2.66 -2.29
C LEU A 130 5.53 2.06 -2.88
N ARG A 131 6.65 2.78 -2.84
CA ARG A 131 7.96 2.24 -3.23
C ARG A 131 8.60 1.55 -2.03
N ILE A 132 9.01 0.29 -2.21
CA ILE A 132 9.76 -0.49 -1.20
C ILE A 132 11.10 -0.86 -1.82
N ASP A 133 12.17 -0.49 -1.14
CA ASP A 133 13.55 -0.83 -1.47
C ASP A 133 14.07 -1.70 -0.34
N SER A 134 14.08 -3.01 -0.56
CA SER A 134 14.23 -3.97 0.52
C SER A 134 15.63 -4.57 0.57
N GLU A 135 16.16 -4.68 1.78
CA GLU A 135 17.36 -5.46 2.08
C GLU A 135 17.10 -6.43 3.26
N ILE A 136 16.17 -7.37 3.07
CA ILE A 136 15.81 -8.36 4.09
C ILE A 136 17.02 -9.27 4.35
N ASP A 137 17.66 -9.11 5.51
CA ASP A 137 18.92 -9.77 5.90
C ASP A 137 20.00 -9.72 4.80
N GLY A 138 20.04 -8.62 4.04
CA GLY A 138 20.99 -8.37 2.96
C GLY A 138 20.33 -8.03 1.62
N PRO A 139 21.13 -7.64 0.61
CA PRO A 139 20.65 -7.00 -0.62
C PRO A 139 20.07 -7.99 -1.66
N ASN A 140 20.36 -9.29 -1.52
CA ASN A 140 19.96 -10.30 -2.51
C ASN A 140 18.57 -10.85 -2.20
N ASN A 141 17.53 -10.06 -2.50
CA ASN A 141 16.14 -10.42 -2.26
C ASN A 141 15.42 -10.89 -3.53
N THR A 142 14.42 -11.76 -3.36
CA THR A 142 13.49 -12.20 -4.41
C THR A 142 12.06 -12.03 -3.93
N VAL A 143 11.20 -11.47 -4.78
CA VAL A 143 9.76 -11.42 -4.47
C VAL A 143 9.09 -12.72 -4.91
N VAL A 144 8.32 -13.32 -4.00
CA VAL A 144 7.59 -14.56 -4.21
C VAL A 144 6.11 -14.30 -4.03
N GLN A 145 5.31 -14.58 -5.06
CA GLN A 145 3.87 -14.53 -4.96
C GLN A 145 3.35 -15.76 -4.21
N CYS A 146 2.45 -15.55 -3.26
CA CYS A 146 1.88 -16.58 -2.40
C CYS A 146 0.36 -16.60 -2.56
N ASP A 147 -0.16 -17.70 -3.12
CA ASP A 147 -1.59 -17.93 -3.37
C ASP A 147 -2.09 -19.09 -2.49
N ALA A 148 -3.19 -18.90 -1.75
CA ALA A 148 -3.85 -20.00 -1.07
C ALA A 148 -4.62 -20.86 -2.09
N VAL A 149 -4.34 -22.16 -2.12
CA VAL A 149 -4.95 -23.10 -3.08
C VAL A 149 -5.32 -24.41 -2.39
N ALA A 150 -6.41 -25.04 -2.82
CA ALA A 150 -6.74 -26.41 -2.42
C ALA A 150 -5.69 -27.39 -2.98
N ALA A 151 -5.51 -28.53 -2.31
CA ALA A 151 -4.72 -29.63 -2.87
C ALA A 151 -5.40 -30.18 -4.14
N ASP A 152 -4.59 -30.57 -5.13
CA ASP A 152 -5.08 -31.13 -6.40
C ASP A 152 -5.65 -32.55 -6.22
N ASP A 153 -5.24 -33.25 -5.16
CA ASP A 153 -5.68 -34.60 -4.84
C ASP A 153 -7.19 -34.65 -4.54
N PRO A 154 -7.94 -35.60 -5.13
CA PRO A 154 -9.39 -35.67 -4.94
C PRO A 154 -9.76 -36.18 -3.55
N VAL A 155 -10.99 -35.89 -3.12
CA VAL A 155 -11.57 -36.45 -1.89
C VAL A 155 -11.57 -37.97 -1.95
N GLY A 156 -11.17 -38.62 -0.85
CA GLY A 156 -11.05 -40.07 -0.74
C GLY A 156 -9.72 -40.65 -1.24
N SER A 157 -8.84 -39.83 -1.85
CA SER A 157 -7.48 -40.25 -2.16
C SER A 157 -6.62 -40.40 -0.90
N SER A 158 -5.49 -41.11 -1.00
CA SER A 158 -4.53 -41.20 0.10
C SER A 158 -3.89 -39.85 0.46
N GLY A 159 -3.77 -38.92 -0.51
CA GLY A 159 -3.19 -37.59 -0.30
C GLY A 159 -4.17 -36.55 0.26
N ASN A 160 -5.49 -36.76 0.09
CA ASN A 160 -6.52 -35.82 0.53
C ASN A 160 -7.84 -36.53 0.89
N TYR A 161 -7.77 -37.53 1.78
CA TYR A 161 -8.89 -38.43 2.07
C TYR A 161 -10.19 -37.71 2.43
N TYR A 162 -10.11 -36.64 3.23
CA TYR A 162 -11.28 -35.85 3.63
C TYR A 162 -11.52 -34.58 2.80
N GLY A 163 -10.71 -34.32 1.77
CA GLY A 163 -10.89 -33.16 0.89
C GLY A 163 -10.53 -31.81 1.50
N ASN A 164 -9.93 -31.77 2.69
CA ASN A 164 -9.67 -30.54 3.45
C ASN A 164 -8.22 -30.02 3.31
N ALA A 165 -7.39 -30.66 2.48
CA ALA A 165 -6.02 -30.23 2.28
C ALA A 165 -5.95 -28.95 1.40
N PHE A 166 -5.17 -27.98 1.84
CA PHE A 166 -4.84 -26.76 1.11
C PHE A 166 -3.43 -26.29 1.49
N TYR A 167 -2.82 -25.46 0.67
CA TYR A 167 -1.46 -24.97 0.88
C TYR A 167 -1.25 -23.58 0.27
N SER A 168 -0.13 -22.95 0.62
CA SER A 168 0.31 -21.70 -0.01
C SER A 168 1.23 -22.00 -1.19
N LYS A 169 0.72 -21.85 -2.41
CA LYS A 169 1.51 -21.99 -3.63
C LYS A 169 2.45 -20.79 -3.77
N LYS A 170 3.75 -21.04 -3.64
CA LYS A 170 4.82 -20.04 -3.77
C LYS A 170 5.34 -19.97 -5.21
N SER A 171 5.29 -18.79 -5.83
CA SER A 171 5.71 -18.55 -7.21
C SER A 171 6.71 -17.38 -7.28
N PRO A 172 8.04 -17.65 -7.36
CA PRO A 172 9.04 -16.59 -7.48
C PRO A 172 8.87 -15.74 -8.74
N LEU A 173 8.91 -14.41 -8.59
CA LEU A 173 8.82 -13.46 -9.69
C LEU A 173 10.23 -13.21 -10.25
N ARG A 174 10.59 -13.93 -11.31
CA ARG A 174 11.94 -13.96 -11.88
C ARG A 174 12.22 -12.88 -12.92
N THR A 175 11.18 -12.21 -13.41
CA THR A 175 11.28 -11.15 -14.44
C THR A 175 10.35 -10.00 -14.10
N SER A 176 10.64 -8.79 -14.57
CA SER A 176 9.75 -7.63 -14.35
C SER A 176 8.35 -7.84 -14.94
N LYS A 177 8.23 -8.65 -16.01
CA LYS A 177 6.93 -9.02 -16.59
C LYS A 177 6.11 -9.87 -15.62
N GLN A 178 6.74 -10.79 -14.89
CA GLN A 178 6.09 -11.52 -13.79
C GLN A 178 5.85 -10.61 -12.58
N GLY A 179 6.75 -9.65 -12.36
CA GLY A 179 6.66 -8.60 -11.34
C GLY A 179 5.47 -7.65 -11.49
N ALA A 180 4.84 -7.61 -12.66
CA ALA A 180 3.62 -6.85 -12.95
C ALA A 180 2.38 -7.65 -12.53
N ALA A 181 2.14 -7.77 -11.23
CA ALA A 181 1.16 -8.70 -10.66
C ALA A 181 -0.11 -7.99 -10.13
N GLU A 182 -1.24 -8.69 -10.24
CA GLU A 182 -2.51 -8.26 -9.67
C GLU A 182 -2.80 -9.01 -8.36
N TYR A 183 -3.51 -8.34 -7.45
CA TYR A 183 -4.15 -9.00 -6.32
C TYR A 183 -5.25 -9.95 -6.83
N CYS A 184 -5.43 -11.07 -6.14
CA CYS A 184 -6.50 -12.04 -6.42
C CYS A 184 -7.24 -12.31 -5.11
N HIS A 185 -8.53 -11.97 -5.08
CA HIS A 185 -9.36 -12.11 -3.89
C HIS A 185 -9.64 -13.59 -3.60
N GLU A 186 -9.79 -14.38 -4.64
CA GLU A 186 -10.13 -15.81 -4.60
C GLU A 186 -9.03 -16.63 -3.90
N THR A 187 -7.77 -16.26 -4.10
CA THR A 187 -6.61 -16.93 -3.49
C THR A 187 -6.02 -16.18 -2.29
N ASN A 188 -6.64 -15.07 -1.87
CA ASN A 188 -6.11 -14.15 -0.85
C ASN A 188 -4.62 -13.83 -1.08
N ARG A 189 -4.27 -13.49 -2.33
CA ARG A 189 -2.87 -13.38 -2.77
C ARG A 189 -2.04 -12.44 -1.88
N THR A 190 -0.87 -12.89 -1.47
CA THR A 190 0.15 -12.06 -0.80
C THR A 190 1.48 -12.15 -1.54
N TRP A 191 2.45 -11.33 -1.15
CA TRP A 191 3.81 -11.39 -1.70
C TRP A 191 4.83 -11.39 -0.58
N ASP A 192 5.84 -12.25 -0.67
CA ASP A 192 6.94 -12.31 0.27
C ASP A 192 8.19 -11.74 -0.38
N ILE A 193 8.86 -10.81 0.29
CA ILE A 193 10.22 -10.38 -0.05
C ILE A 193 11.16 -11.32 0.72
N VAL A 194 11.88 -12.16 -0.01
CA VAL A 194 12.60 -13.31 0.56
C VAL A 194 14.10 -13.17 0.34
N ASN A 195 14.89 -13.54 1.35
CA ASN A 195 16.33 -13.78 1.19
C ASN A 195 16.62 -15.28 1.31
N SER A 196 16.89 -15.92 0.17
CA SER A 196 17.15 -17.36 0.12
C SER A 196 18.51 -17.79 0.68
N ASN A 197 19.41 -16.85 0.97
CA ASN A 197 20.72 -17.14 1.54
C ASN A 197 20.67 -17.31 3.06
N VAL A 198 19.58 -16.90 3.71
CA VAL A 198 19.39 -16.98 5.16
C VAL A 198 18.17 -17.83 5.45
N VAL A 199 18.38 -18.98 6.08
CA VAL A 199 17.32 -19.95 6.40
C VAL A 199 16.98 -19.86 7.87
N HIS A 200 15.69 -19.71 8.18
CA HIS A 200 15.21 -19.68 9.55
C HIS A 200 15.38 -21.06 10.23
N LEU A 201 15.99 -21.06 11.43
CA LEU A 201 16.42 -22.28 12.11
C LEU A 201 15.29 -23.27 12.40
N ALA A 202 14.12 -22.79 12.80
CA ALA A 202 12.99 -23.66 13.17
C ALA A 202 12.09 -24.01 11.97
N ALA A 203 11.81 -23.02 11.12
CA ALA A 203 10.88 -23.17 10.01
C ALA A 203 11.51 -23.88 8.80
N LYS A 204 12.85 -23.87 8.71
CA LYS A 204 13.62 -24.39 7.56
C LYS A 204 13.24 -23.73 6.23
N GLU A 205 12.67 -22.54 6.31
CA GLU A 205 12.29 -21.69 5.18
C GLU A 205 13.19 -20.44 5.17
N PRO A 206 13.42 -19.84 4.00
CA PRO A 206 14.07 -18.54 3.88
C PRO A 206 13.41 -17.45 4.75
N VAL A 207 14.22 -16.55 5.30
CA VAL A 207 13.71 -15.35 5.99
C VAL A 207 12.99 -14.44 5.01
N SER A 208 11.93 -13.76 5.47
CA SER A 208 11.12 -12.93 4.59
C SER A 208 10.34 -11.85 5.32
N TYR A 209 9.90 -10.85 4.54
CA TYR A 209 8.91 -9.87 4.94
C TYR A 209 7.69 -9.98 4.03
N LYS A 210 6.51 -10.18 4.61
CA LYS A 210 5.26 -10.40 3.85
C LYS A 210 4.53 -9.10 3.60
N ILE A 211 4.24 -8.82 2.34
CA ILE A 211 3.35 -7.76 1.87
C ILE A 211 1.92 -8.28 1.89
N VAL A 212 1.07 -7.66 2.71
CA VAL A 212 -0.37 -7.93 2.77
C VAL A 212 -1.12 -6.65 2.38
N SER A 213 -1.67 -6.61 1.16
CA SER A 213 -2.42 -5.45 0.65
C SER A 213 -3.75 -5.90 0.05
N ARG A 214 -4.85 -5.73 0.82
CA ARG A 214 -6.20 -6.18 0.43
C ARG A 214 -7.03 -5.09 -0.26
N GLU A 215 -6.68 -3.82 -0.04
CA GLU A 215 -7.34 -2.66 -0.65
C GLU A 215 -6.66 -2.29 -1.97
N SER A 216 -6.83 -3.17 -2.97
CA SER A 216 -6.10 -3.09 -4.24
C SER A 216 -7.09 -2.99 -5.42
N PRO A 217 -7.84 -1.87 -5.55
CA PRO A 217 -8.84 -1.73 -6.62
C PRO A 217 -8.16 -1.68 -8.00
N PRO A 218 -8.75 -2.30 -9.02
CA PRO A 218 -8.25 -2.15 -10.38
C PRO A 218 -8.43 -0.71 -10.87
N LEU A 219 -7.55 -0.27 -11.76
CA LEU A 219 -7.71 1.00 -12.46
C LEU A 219 -8.91 0.91 -13.42
N LEU A 220 -9.95 1.71 -13.16
CA LEU A 220 -11.17 1.72 -13.97
C LEU A 220 -11.00 2.49 -15.30
N ALA A 221 -10.02 3.37 -15.38
CA ALA A 221 -9.71 4.10 -16.59
C ALA A 221 -9.26 3.13 -17.70
N LYS A 222 -9.96 3.17 -18.85
CA LYS A 222 -9.72 2.25 -19.96
C LYS A 222 -8.31 2.38 -20.55
N PRO A 223 -7.73 1.29 -21.08
CA PRO A 223 -6.51 1.35 -21.88
C PRO A 223 -6.57 2.42 -22.97
N GLY A 224 -5.49 3.16 -23.16
CA GLY A 224 -5.41 4.27 -24.11
C GLY A 224 -5.96 5.61 -23.62
N SER A 225 -6.73 5.64 -22.52
CA SER A 225 -7.15 6.90 -21.89
C SER A 225 -5.96 7.69 -21.32
N ILE A 226 -6.13 8.99 -21.13
CA ILE A 226 -5.10 9.86 -20.57
C ILE A 226 -4.61 9.40 -19.18
N VAL A 227 -5.55 8.97 -18.32
CA VAL A 227 -5.23 8.44 -16.99
C VAL A 227 -4.41 7.16 -17.12
N TRP A 228 -4.85 6.23 -17.99
CA TRP A 228 -4.14 4.98 -18.20
C TRP A 228 -2.73 5.21 -18.73
N LYS A 229 -2.54 6.11 -19.70
CA LYS A 229 -1.23 6.44 -20.28
C LYS A 229 -0.27 7.02 -19.23
N ARG A 230 -0.75 7.94 -18.39
CA ARG A 230 0.09 8.68 -17.43
C ARG A 230 0.32 7.96 -16.10
N ALA A 231 -0.61 7.11 -15.67
CA ALA A 231 -0.54 6.36 -14.42
C ALA A 231 -0.16 4.88 -14.64
N GLY A 232 0.99 4.63 -15.27
CA GLY A 232 1.47 3.27 -15.56
C GLY A 232 1.53 2.36 -14.34
N PHE A 233 1.99 2.90 -13.22
CA PHE A 233 2.06 2.24 -11.92
C PHE A 233 0.70 1.72 -11.42
N ALA A 234 -0.41 2.38 -11.77
CA ALA A 234 -1.74 2.05 -11.26
C ALA A 234 -2.39 0.87 -12.01
N ARG A 235 -1.76 0.41 -13.10
CA ARG A 235 -2.30 -0.66 -13.97
C ARG A 235 -2.15 -2.06 -13.37
N LYS A 236 -1.40 -2.19 -12.28
CA LYS A 236 -1.17 -3.43 -11.53
C LYS A 236 -1.12 -3.11 -10.04
N THR A 237 -1.45 -4.09 -9.22
CA THR A 237 -1.32 -3.97 -7.77
C THR A 237 0.14 -3.89 -7.33
N LEU A 238 0.99 -4.75 -7.90
CA LEU A 238 2.41 -4.83 -7.60
C LEU A 238 3.23 -4.67 -8.88
N TRP A 239 4.34 -3.96 -8.75
CA TRP A 239 5.43 -3.92 -9.72
C TRP A 239 6.73 -4.30 -9.02
N VAL A 240 7.42 -5.31 -9.54
CA VAL A 240 8.77 -5.69 -9.10
C VAL A 240 9.73 -5.44 -10.24
N THR A 241 10.76 -4.63 -9.97
CA THR A 241 11.75 -4.22 -10.98
C THR A 241 13.15 -4.34 -10.38
N PRO A 242 14.19 -4.58 -11.20
CA PRO A 242 15.57 -4.51 -10.75
C PRO A 242 15.88 -3.10 -10.22
N TYR A 243 16.60 -3.02 -9.11
CA TYR A 243 17.05 -1.74 -8.56
C TYR A 243 17.92 -0.97 -9.57
N ARG A 244 17.69 0.33 -9.64
CA ARG A 244 18.53 1.32 -10.34
C ARG A 244 18.47 2.65 -9.63
N ASP A 245 19.62 3.32 -9.58
CA ASP A 245 19.70 4.67 -9.04
C ASP A 245 18.71 5.59 -9.77
N TYR A 246 18.12 6.52 -9.00
CA TYR A 246 17.20 7.55 -9.49
C TYR A 246 15.86 7.05 -10.07
N GLU A 247 15.55 5.76 -10.01
CA GLU A 247 14.21 5.21 -10.32
C GLU A 247 13.26 5.38 -9.11
N LEU A 248 12.90 6.63 -8.83
CA LEU A 248 12.10 7.02 -7.66
C LEU A 248 10.63 7.31 -7.99
N PHE A 249 10.39 7.93 -9.15
CA PHE A 249 9.09 8.47 -9.55
C PHE A 249 8.47 7.55 -10.62
N PRO A 250 7.54 6.64 -10.28
CA PRO A 250 6.96 5.72 -11.27
C PRO A 250 5.96 6.43 -12.21
N ALA A 251 5.63 7.69 -11.88
CA ALA A 251 4.95 8.65 -12.74
C ALA A 251 5.94 9.69 -13.32
N GLY A 252 7.23 9.36 -13.48
CA GLY A 252 8.23 10.21 -14.12
C GLY A 252 8.62 11.45 -13.30
N ASN A 253 9.73 12.07 -13.67
CA ASN A 253 10.29 13.22 -12.93
C ASN A 253 9.48 14.52 -13.15
N TYR A 254 8.80 14.64 -14.30
CA TYR A 254 8.02 15.82 -14.68
C TYR A 254 6.61 15.40 -15.09
N ILE A 255 5.67 15.48 -14.15
CA ILE A 255 4.31 14.97 -14.33
C ILE A 255 3.44 15.96 -15.11
N ARG A 256 3.63 17.28 -14.94
CA ARG A 256 2.82 18.32 -15.59
C ARG A 256 3.35 18.63 -16.99
N GLY A 257 2.48 18.57 -18.01
CA GLY A 257 2.82 18.89 -19.40
C GLY A 257 2.12 18.01 -20.42
N ASP A 258 2.92 17.41 -21.32
CA ASP A 258 2.48 16.71 -22.52
C ASP A 258 1.59 15.47 -22.22
N PRO A 259 0.34 15.43 -22.72
CA PRO A 259 -0.56 14.29 -22.55
C PRO A 259 -0.11 13.00 -23.25
N ASP A 260 0.84 13.07 -24.18
CA ASP A 260 1.34 11.92 -24.96
C ASP A 260 2.72 11.41 -24.55
N MET A 261 3.40 12.05 -23.61
CA MET A 261 4.65 11.52 -23.02
C MET A 261 4.35 10.26 -22.18
N PRO A 262 4.83 9.06 -22.56
CA PRO A 262 4.71 7.88 -21.73
C PRO A 262 5.59 8.05 -20.50
N VAL A 263 4.93 8.02 -19.36
CA VAL A 263 5.52 8.43 -18.09
C VAL A 263 6.29 7.29 -17.39
N MET A 264 6.01 6.04 -17.77
CA MET A 264 6.69 4.85 -17.23
C MET A 264 7.75 4.37 -18.22
N ARG A 265 9.03 4.50 -17.86
CA ARG A 265 10.13 3.86 -18.59
C ARG A 265 10.39 2.48 -17.97
N ARG A 266 10.10 1.45 -18.77
CA ARG A 266 10.26 -0.01 -18.55
C ARG A 266 9.17 -0.70 -17.74
#